data_AF-A0A823A3G8-F1
#
_entry.id   AF-A0A823A3G8-F1
#
_cell.length_a   1.000
_cell.length_b   1.000
_cell.length_c   1.000
_cell.angle_alpha   90.00
_cell.angle_beta   90.00
_cell.angle_gamma   90.00
#
_symmetry.space_group_name_H-M   'P 1'
#
loop_
_entity.id
_entity.type
_entity.pdbx_description
1 polymer ?
#
loop_
_entity_poly.entity_id
_entity_poly.type
_entity_poly.pdbx_seq_one_letter_code
_entity_poly.pdbx_strand_id
1 'polypeptide(L)' 'MRLDNILFRLGMASTIPGARQLVNHRHILVNGRIVDIPSYRCNPEILLRRGMNKNLEL' A
#
# COMPACT_ATOMS: atom_id res chain seq x y z
N MET A 1 9.64 10.43 -0.57
CA MET A 1 8.58 10.66 0.44
C MET A 1 8.27 9.33 1.15
N ARG A 2 7.72 9.30 2.39
CA ARG A 2 7.37 8.03 3.07
C ARG A 2 6.16 7.35 2.41
N LEU A 3 6.18 6.03 2.32
CA LEU A 3 5.12 5.22 1.71
C LEU A 3 3.75 5.46 2.38
N ASP A 4 3.69 5.50 3.72
CA ASP A 4 2.44 5.81 4.44
C ASP A 4 1.81 7.14 4.00
N ASN A 5 2.61 8.18 3.89
CA ASN A 5 2.18 9.51 3.47
C ASN A 5 1.81 9.53 1.98
N ILE A 6 2.49 8.77 1.13
CA ILE A 6 2.13 8.65 -0.28
C ILE A 6 0.75 8.02 -0.42
N LEU A 7 0.50 6.91 0.27
CA LEU A 7 -0.80 6.21 0.22
C LEU A 7 -1.95 7.10 0.73
N PHE A 8 -1.70 7.89 1.77
CA PHE A 8 -2.67 8.85 2.28
C PHE A 8 -2.96 9.96 1.26
N ARG A 9 -1.92 10.58 0.67
CA ARG A 9 -2.10 11.64 -0.34
C ARG A 9 -2.72 11.15 -1.64
N LEU A 10 -2.53 9.88 -2.00
CA LEU A 10 -3.17 9.25 -3.14
C LEU A 10 -4.62 8.80 -2.86
N GLY A 11 -5.13 8.99 -1.64
CA GLY A 11 -6.48 8.58 -1.27
C GLY A 11 -6.67 7.07 -1.14
N MET A 12 -5.59 6.27 -1.09
CA MET A 12 -5.68 4.82 -0.90
C MET A 12 -6.12 4.42 0.51
N ALA A 13 -5.97 5.32 1.48
CA ALA A 13 -6.53 5.18 2.82
C ALA A 13 -7.01 6.55 3.32
N SER A 14 -8.13 6.56 4.06
CA SER A 14 -8.72 7.78 4.62
C SER A 14 -7.91 8.36 5.79
N THR A 15 -6.99 7.58 6.38
CA THR A 15 -6.17 8.00 7.52
C THR A 15 -4.76 7.42 7.41
N ILE A 16 -3.76 8.09 8.03
CA ILE A 16 -2.38 7.60 8.10
C ILE A 16 -2.27 6.22 8.78
N PRO A 17 -2.99 5.92 9.89
CA PRO A 17 -3.05 4.57 10.44
C PRO A 17 -3.59 3.53 9.44
N GLY A 18 -4.61 3.87 8.66
CA GLY A 18 -5.13 2.98 7.60
C GLY A 18 -4.09 2.70 6.51
N ALA A 19 -3.34 3.72 6.08
CA ALA A 19 -2.24 3.56 5.14
C ALA A 19 -1.16 2.60 5.70
N ARG A 20 -0.80 2.74 6.98
CA ARG A 20 0.15 1.84 7.65
C ARG A 20 -0.38 0.42 7.71
N GLN A 21 -1.68 0.23 7.95
CA GLN A 21 -2.30 -1.09 7.96
C GLN A 21 -2.18 -1.79 6.59
N LEU A 22 -2.47 -1.07 5.50
CA LEU A 22 -2.30 -1.59 4.14
C LEU A 22 -0.87 -2.05 3.87
N VAL A 23 0.12 -1.26 4.30
CA VAL A 23 1.53 -1.60 4.15
C VAL A 23 1.89 -2.81 5.01
N ASN A 24 1.64 -2.76 6.32
CA ASN A 24 1.97 -3.83 7.27
C ASN A 24 1.34 -5.18 6.89
N HIS A 25 0.12 -5.15 6.32
CA HIS A 25 -0.58 -6.35 5.85
C HIS A 25 -0.17 -6.78 4.43
N ARG A 26 0.91 -6.24 3.87
CA ARG A 26 1.45 -6.64 2.55
C ARG A 26 0.45 -6.45 1.40
N HIS A 27 -0.42 -5.43 1.50
CA HIS A 27 -1.34 -5.06 0.42
C HIS A 27 -0.73 -4.11 -0.60
N ILE A 28 0.51 -3.67 -0.42
CA ILE A 28 1.14 -2.67 -1.27
C ILE A 28 2.35 -3.27 -2.00
N LEU A 29 2.40 -3.01 -3.30
CA LEU A 29 3.49 -3.33 -4.19
C LEU A 29 4.14 -2.03 -4.67
N VAL A 30 5.46 -1.93 -4.53
CA VAL A 30 6.26 -0.85 -5.11
C VAL A 30 7.15 -1.47 -6.18
N ASN A 31 7.08 -1.00 -7.42
CA ASN A 31 7.85 -1.57 -8.54
C ASN A 31 7.71 -3.10 -8.67
N GLY A 32 6.50 -3.63 -8.43
CA GLY A 32 6.22 -5.08 -8.49
C GLY A 32 6.73 -5.89 -7.28
N ARG A 33 7.33 -5.27 -6.27
CA ARG A 33 7.79 -5.94 -5.03
C ARG A 33 6.90 -5.59 -3.86
N ILE A 34 6.59 -6.58 -3.02
CA ILE A 34 5.84 -6.37 -1.79
C ILE A 34 6.68 -5.52 -0.84
N VAL A 35 6.08 -4.47 -0.27
CA VAL A 35 6.71 -3.63 0.75
C VAL A 35 5.80 -3.57 1.96
N ASP A 36 6.32 -3.97 3.12
CA ASP A 36 5.62 -3.97 4.42
C ASP A 36 6.14 -2.94 5.42
N ILE A 37 7.01 -2.03 4.99
CA ILE A 37 7.60 -0.98 5.84
C ILE A 37 6.94 0.37 5.52
N PRO A 38 6.13 0.96 6.43
CA PRO A 38 5.42 2.22 6.14
C PRO A 38 6.34 3.42 5.94
N SER A 39 7.51 3.40 6.61
CA SER A 39 8.55 4.42 6.48
C SER A 39 9.40 4.29 5.20
N TYR A 40 9.13 3.30 4.35
CA TYR A 40 9.86 3.09 3.10
C TYR A 40 9.84 4.36 2.24
N ARG A 41 11.00 4.78 1.74
CA ARG A 41 11.10 5.95 0.86
C ARG A 41 11.03 5.48 -0.58
N CYS A 42 9.99 5.90 -1.30
CA CYS A 42 9.86 5.64 -2.73
C CYS A 42 9.31 6.88 -3.46
N ASN A 43 9.35 6.80 -4.79
CA ASN A 43 8.61 7.72 -5.66
C ASN A 43 7.20 7.16 -5.91
N PRO A 44 6.17 8.01 -6.05
CA PRO A 44 4.79 7.57 -6.24
C PRO A 44 4.51 7.00 -7.64
N GLU A 45 5.47 7.06 -8.57
CA GLU A 45 5.26 6.72 -9.99
C GLU A 45 4.76 5.29 -10.23
N ILE A 46 5.11 4.32 -9.36
CA ILE A 46 4.74 2.92 -9.56
C ILE A 46 4.32 2.28 -8.23
N LEU A 47 3.09 2.58 -7.82
CA LEU A 47 2.43 1.97 -6.66
C LEU A 47 1.21 1.17 -7.10
N LEU A 48 1.14 -0.09 -6.69
CA LEU A 48 0.00 -0.97 -6.94
C LEU A 48 -0.55 -1.50 -5.62
N ARG A 49 -1.89 -1.48 -5.49
CA ARG A 49 -2.58 -2.14 -4.38
C ARG A 49 -2.88 -3.58 -4.79
N ARG A 50 -2.39 -4.54 -4.01
CA ARG A 50 -2.76 -5.94 -4.14
C ARG A 50 -4.25 -6.09 -3.79
N GLY A 51 -5.06 -6.52 -4.75
CA GLY A 51 -6.43 -6.91 -4.50
C GLY A 51 -6.49 -8.02 -3.46
N MET A 52 -7.43 -7.93 -2.51
CA MET A 52 -7.77 -9.10 -1.71
C MET A 52 -8.34 -10.16 -2.65
N ASN A 53 -7.87 -11.41 -2.57
CA ASN A 53 -8.52 -12.52 -3.24
C ASN A 53 -9.99 -12.48 -2.82
N LYS A 54 -10.89 -12.17 -3.76
CA LYS A 54 -12.26 -12.67 -3.66
C LYS A 54 -12.07 -14.17 -3.71
N ASN A 55 -12.39 -14.88 -2.63
CA ASN A 55 -12.61 -16.32 -2.72
C ASN A 55 -13.52 -16.51 -3.93
N LEU A 56 -12.99 -17.14 -4.98
CA LEU A 56 -13.79 -17.62 -6.08
C LEU A 56 -14.67 -18.68 -5.44
N GLU A 57 -15.94 -18.34 -5.22
CA GLU A 57 -16.96 -19.32 -4.82
C GLU A 57 -16.94 -20.43 -5.87
N LEU A 58 -16.51 -21.62 -5.45
CA LEU A 58 -16.75 -22.90 -6.12
C LEU A 58 -17.75 -23.68 -5.25
#